data_AF-A0A9W4MK23-F1
#
_entry.id   AF-A0A9W4MK23-F1
#
_cell.length_a   1.000
_cell.length_b   1.000
_cell.length_c   1.000
_cell.angle_alpha   90.00
_cell.angle_beta   90.00
_cell.angle_gamma   90.00
#
_symmetry.space_group_name_H-M   'P 1'
#
loop_
_entity.id
_entity.type
_entity.pdbx_description
1 polymer ?
#
loop_
_entity_poly.entity_id
_entity_poly.type
_entity_poly.pdbx_seq_one_letter_code
_entity_poly.pdbx_strand_id
1 'polypeptide(L)'
;MTAPARPGIVGGMTKVIPQQQTTAAYAVQAAISFALALGAMVVGVAYLPVDAWIRAFLAVGLLYVVTSTFTLAKVVRDRQQEVQVVSRVDQARLDKLLAEHDPFKVEGV
;
A
#
# COMPACT_ATOMS: atom_id res chain seq x y z
N MET A 1 16.63 2.49 -52.61
CA MET A 1 17.52 3.30 -51.74
C MET A 1 16.64 4.11 -50.79
N THR A 2 16.11 3.54 -49.69
CA THR A 2 16.77 3.18 -48.40
C THR A 2 16.81 4.36 -47.40
N ALA A 3 15.82 4.46 -46.51
CA ALA A 3 16.01 4.68 -45.06
C ALA A 3 14.65 4.69 -44.31
N PRO A 4 14.56 4.12 -43.09
CA PRO A 4 13.34 3.53 -42.55
C PRO A 4 12.45 4.48 -41.73
N ALA A 5 11.15 4.17 -41.71
CA ALA A 5 10.20 4.69 -40.74
C ALA A 5 10.72 4.43 -39.33
N ARG A 6 11.00 5.52 -38.59
CA ARG A 6 11.37 5.45 -37.17
C ARG A 6 10.18 4.85 -36.40
N PRO A 7 10.34 3.73 -35.68
CA PRO A 7 9.30 3.26 -34.79
C PRO A 7 9.19 4.26 -33.64
N GLY A 8 8.03 4.91 -33.53
CA GLY A 8 7.66 5.71 -32.37
C GLY A 8 7.73 4.80 -31.14
N ILE A 9 8.75 5.01 -30.33
CA ILE A 9 8.90 4.41 -29.01
C ILE A 9 7.73 4.96 -28.20
N VAL A 10 6.62 4.23 -28.16
CA VAL A 10 5.57 4.43 -27.17
C VAL A 10 6.17 3.92 -25.86
N GLY A 11 7.01 4.77 -25.26
CA GLY A 11 7.46 4.60 -23.89
C GLY A 11 6.23 4.70 -23.01
N GLY A 12 5.75 3.55 -22.55
CA GLY A 12 4.72 3.47 -21.53
C GLY A 12 5.19 4.30 -20.35
N MET A 13 4.62 5.50 -20.21
CA MET A 13 4.76 6.29 -19.00
C MET A 13 4.14 5.46 -17.89
N THR A 14 4.96 4.70 -17.18
CA THR A 14 4.65 4.16 -15.86
C THR A 14 4.28 5.37 -15.02
N LYS A 15 2.99 5.66 -14.99
CA LYS A 15 2.40 6.70 -14.16
C LYS A 15 2.73 6.29 -12.74
N VAL A 16 3.83 6.83 -12.23
CA VAL A 16 4.18 6.75 -10.81
C VAL A 16 3.02 7.44 -10.13
N ILE A 17 2.05 6.66 -9.66
CA ILE A 17 0.93 7.20 -8.90
C ILE A 17 1.59 7.88 -7.70
N PRO A 18 1.48 9.21 -7.55
CA PRO A 18 2.05 9.87 -6.41
C PRO A 18 1.36 9.27 -5.19
N GLN A 19 2.13 8.53 -4.38
CA GLN A 19 1.64 7.94 -3.15
C GLN A 19 1.22 9.11 -2.25
N GLN A 20 -0.10 9.34 -2.15
CA GLN A 20 -0.66 10.39 -1.31
C GLN A 20 -0.23 10.12 0.13
N GLN A 21 0.74 10.89 0.63
CA GLN A 21 1.22 10.75 1.99
C GLN A 21 0.07 11.16 2.91
N THR A 22 -0.48 10.19 3.65
CA THR A 22 -1.51 10.48 4.64
C THR A 22 -0.86 11.29 5.76
N THR A 23 -1.30 12.53 5.95
CA THR A 23 -0.83 13.39 7.04
C THR A 23 -1.09 12.69 8.38
N ALA A 24 -0.17 12.82 9.35
CA ALA A 24 -0.30 12.21 10.67
C ALA A 24 -1.65 12.52 11.35
N ALA A 25 -2.20 13.73 11.11
CA ALA A 25 -3.52 14.13 11.59
C ALA A 25 -4.66 13.23 11.07
N TYR A 26 -4.62 12.84 9.79
CA TYR A 26 -5.64 11.97 9.18
C TYR A 26 -5.57 10.54 9.73
N ALA A 27 -4.36 10.05 10.02
CA ALA A 27 -4.17 8.75 10.65
C ALA A 27 -4.70 8.73 12.09
N VAL A 28 -4.44 9.79 12.86
CA VAL A 28 -4.97 9.94 14.23
C VAL A 28 -6.51 10.02 14.21
N GLN A 29 -7.09 10.79 13.29
CA GLN A 29 -8.55 10.85 13.13
C GLN A 29 -9.15 9.47 12.82
N ALA A 30 -8.56 8.73 11.88
CA ALA A 30 -9.03 7.40 11.54
C ALA A 30 -8.96 6.43 12.73
N ALA A 31 -7.90 6.52 13.55
CA ALA A 31 -7.76 5.72 14.77
C ALA A 31 -8.85 6.07 15.80
N ILE A 32 -9.17 7.35 15.98
CA ILE A 32 -10.23 7.81 16.87
C ILE A 32 -11.60 7.30 16.38
N SER A 33 -11.91 7.45 15.09
CA SER A 33 -13.17 6.97 14.51
C SER A 33 -13.31 5.45 14.65
N PHE A 34 -12.23 4.71 14.47
CA PHE A 34 -12.22 3.27 14.68
C PHE A 34 -12.45 2.87 16.14
N ALA A 35 -11.81 3.56 17.08
CA ALA A 35 -12.01 3.33 18.52
C ALA A 35 -13.46 3.61 18.95
N LEU A 36 -14.06 4.70 18.45
CA LEU A 36 -15.48 5.01 18.65
C LEU A 36 -16.40 3.93 18.08
N ALA A 37 -16.14 3.46 16.86
CA ALA A 37 -16.92 2.41 16.23
C ALA A 37 -16.81 1.08 16.98
N LEU A 38 -15.60 0.68 17.39
CA LEU A 38 -15.39 -0.50 18.23
C LEU A 38 -16.10 -0.37 19.58
N GLY A 39 -15.96 0.78 20.24
CA GLY A 39 -16.63 1.05 21.52
C GLY A 39 -18.14 0.93 21.38
N ALA A 40 -18.72 1.52 20.33
CA ALA A 40 -20.14 1.40 20.03
C ALA A 40 -20.59 -0.05 19.83
N MET A 41 -19.79 -0.87 19.12
CA MET A 41 -20.09 -2.30 18.96
C MET A 41 -20.02 -3.06 20.29
N VAL A 42 -18.99 -2.82 21.11
CA VAL A 42 -18.85 -3.45 22.42
C VAL A 42 -20.02 -3.08 23.34
N VAL A 43 -20.40 -1.80 23.37
CA VAL A 43 -21.58 -1.32 24.12
C VAL A 43 -22.85 -1.96 23.58
N GLY A 44 -23.01 -2.04 22.26
CA GLY A 44 -24.16 -2.70 21.63
C GLY A 44 -24.29 -4.17 22.02
N VAL A 45 -23.18 -4.91 22.04
CA VAL A 45 -23.16 -6.31 22.50
C VAL A 45 -23.44 -6.41 24.01
N ALA A 46 -22.98 -5.45 24.81
CA ALA A 46 -23.20 -5.44 26.26
C ALA A 46 -24.66 -5.16 26.66
N TYR A 47 -25.32 -4.23 25.98
CA TYR A 47 -26.72 -3.85 26.22
C TYR A 47 -27.74 -4.75 25.54
N LEU A 48 -27.29 -5.73 24.74
CA LEU A 48 -28.19 -6.66 24.05
C LEU A 48 -28.88 -7.58 25.07
N PRO A 49 -30.23 -7.64 25.10
CA PRO A 49 -30.99 -8.49 26.03
C PRO A 49 -31.01 -9.94 25.53
N VAL A 50 -29.86 -10.61 25.60
CA VAL A 50 -29.65 -12.00 25.20
C VAL A 50 -29.01 -12.81 26.32
N ASP A 51 -29.06 -14.14 26.17
CA ASP A 51 -28.39 -15.05 27.08
C ASP A 51 -26.88 -14.75 27.18
N ALA A 52 -26.31 -14.94 28.38
CA ALA A 52 -24.91 -14.66 28.66
C ALA A 52 -23.96 -15.46 27.73
N TRP A 53 -24.34 -16.68 27.36
CA TRP A 53 -23.57 -17.53 26.46
C TRP A 53 -23.51 -16.96 25.04
N ILE A 54 -24.66 -16.52 24.51
CA ILE A 54 -24.75 -15.91 23.17
C ILE A 54 -23.94 -14.62 23.14
N ARG A 55 -24.04 -13.81 24.21
CA ARG A 55 -23.25 -12.58 24.35
C ARG A 55 -21.75 -12.85 24.35
N ALA A 56 -21.29 -13.90 25.06
CA ALA A 56 -19.89 -14.28 25.06
C ALA A 56 -19.40 -14.73 23.67
N PHE A 57 -20.21 -15.52 22.95
CA PHE A 57 -19.90 -15.92 21.57
C PHE A 57 -19.76 -14.71 20.63
N LEU A 58 -20.68 -13.75 20.70
CA LEU A 58 -20.62 -12.51 19.92
C LEU A 58 -19.39 -11.66 20.28
N ALA A 59 -19.06 -11.58 21.57
CA ALA A 59 -17.88 -10.84 22.02
C ALA A 59 -16.58 -11.46 21.49
N VAL A 60 -16.43 -12.79 21.56
CA VAL A 60 -15.26 -13.49 21.02
C VAL A 60 -15.21 -13.36 19.49
N GLY A 61 -16.34 -13.49 18.80
CA GLY A 61 -16.44 -13.30 17.36
C GLY A 61 -16.02 -11.88 16.93
N LEU A 62 -16.49 -10.85 17.64
CA LEU A 62 -16.09 -9.47 17.42
C LEU A 62 -14.58 -9.29 17.62
N LEU A 63 -14.02 -9.78 18.73
CA LEU A 63 -12.59 -9.70 19.01
C LEU A 63 -11.74 -10.41 17.94
N TYR A 64 -12.18 -11.60 17.50
CA TYR A 64 -11.47 -12.39 16.50
C TYR A 64 -11.48 -11.71 15.13
N VAL A 65 -12.66 -11.23 14.69
CA VAL A 65 -12.79 -10.48 13.43
C VAL A 65 -11.89 -9.25 13.44
N VAL A 66 -11.92 -8.45 14.51
CA VAL A 66 -11.11 -7.23 14.63
C VAL A 66 -9.62 -7.56 14.55
N THR A 67 -9.17 -8.59 15.28
CA THR A 67 -7.78 -9.04 15.26
C THR A 67 -7.35 -9.49 13.86
N SER A 68 -8.18 -10.29 13.19
CA SER A 68 -7.91 -10.79 11.83
C SER A 68 -7.86 -9.67 10.80
N THR A 69 -8.80 -8.71 10.86
CA THR A 69 -8.80 -7.53 9.98
C THR A 69 -7.54 -6.70 10.14
N PHE A 70 -7.04 -6.51 11.37
CA PHE A 70 -5.78 -5.81 11.61
C PHE A 70 -4.56 -6.55 11.06
N THR A 71 -4.52 -7.88 11.20
CA THR A 71 -3.46 -8.70 10.60
C THR A 71 -3.49 -8.57 9.08
N LEU A 72 -4.66 -8.68 8.47
CA LEU A 72 -4.83 -8.49 7.03
C LEU A 72 -4.41 -7.08 6.58
N ALA A 73 -4.79 -6.05 7.33
CA ALA A 73 -4.40 -4.67 7.05
C ALA A 73 -2.88 -4.48 7.12
N LYS A 74 -2.19 -5.11 8.10
CA LYS A 74 -0.72 -5.14 8.15
C LYS A 74 -0.14 -5.80 6.90
N VAL A 75 -0.60 -7.00 6.54
CA VAL A 75 -0.14 -7.72 5.35
C VAL A 75 -0.31 -6.86 4.07
N VAL A 76 -1.42 -6.16 3.93
CA VAL A 76 -1.65 -5.25 2.79
C VAL A 76 -0.67 -4.08 2.81
N ARG A 77 -0.40 -3.48 3.97
CA ARG A 77 0.59 -2.39 4.12
C ARG A 77 2.01 -2.87 3.84
N ASP A 78 2.38 -4.04 4.34
CA ASP A 78 3.70 -4.63 4.17
C ASP A 78 3.95 -4.91 2.68
N ARG A 79 2.95 -5.43 1.95
CA ARG A 79 2.98 -5.58 0.48
C ARG A 79 3.20 -4.26 -0.25
N GLN A 80 2.55 -3.18 0.19
CA GLN A 80 2.75 -1.84 -0.41
C GLN A 80 4.15 -1.28 -0.14
N GLN A 81 4.79 -1.65 0.97
CA GLN A 81 6.16 -1.26 1.28
C GLN A 81 7.17 -2.06 0.46
N GLU A 82 6.99 -3.38 0.31
CA GLU A 82 7.84 -4.24 -0.52
C GLU A 82 7.90 -3.75 -1.97
N VAL A 83 6.73 -3.46 -2.58
CA VAL A 83 6.64 -2.95 -3.97
C VAL A 83 7.40 -1.64 -4.14
N GLN A 84 7.41 -0.75 -3.14
CA GLN A 84 8.14 0.52 -3.19
C GLN A 84 9.66 0.35 -3.09
N VAL A 85 10.15 -0.64 -2.35
CA VAL A 85 11.61 -0.86 -2.20
C VAL A 85 12.18 -1.45 -3.49
N VAL A 86 11.48 -2.40 -4.11
CA VAL A 86 11.92 -3.02 -5.36
C VAL A 86 12.01 -1.98 -6.48
N SER A 87 11.03 -1.08 -6.63
CA SER A 87 11.05 -0.08 -7.70
C SER A 87 12.21 0.94 -7.58
N ARG A 88 12.65 1.27 -6.36
CA ARG A 88 13.78 2.19 -6.15
C ARG A 88 15.12 1.54 -6.46
N VAL A 89 15.27 0.26 -6.10
CA VAL A 89 16.50 -0.50 -6.39
C VAL A 89 16.63 -0.74 -7.89
N ASP A 90 15.53 -1.06 -8.57
CA ASP A 90 15.52 -1.21 -10.03
C ASP A 90 15.86 0.10 -10.72
N GLN A 91 15.31 1.25 -10.28
CA GLN A 91 15.70 2.55 -10.83
C GLN A 91 17.18 2.86 -10.58
N ALA A 92 17.69 2.68 -9.37
CA ALA A 92 19.11 2.94 -9.09
C ALA A 92 20.06 2.00 -9.86
N ARG A 93 19.66 0.75 -10.10
CA ARG A 93 20.42 -0.19 -10.93
C ARG A 93 20.34 0.16 -12.41
N LEU A 94 19.16 0.53 -12.91
CA LEU A 94 18.98 1.00 -14.28
C LEU A 94 19.77 2.29 -14.52
N ASP A 95 19.75 3.24 -13.58
CA ASP A 95 20.54 4.47 -13.64
C ASP A 95 22.05 4.17 -13.68
N LYS A 96 22.53 3.20 -12.90
CA LYS A 96 23.92 2.74 -12.98
C LYS A 96 24.26 2.09 -14.32
N LEU A 97 23.39 1.22 -14.84
CA LEU A 97 23.61 0.57 -16.14
C LEU A 97 23.59 1.59 -17.29
N LEU A 98 22.73 2.61 -17.21
CA LEU A 98 22.72 3.74 -18.16
C LEU A 98 23.94 4.64 -18.01
N ALA A 99 24.49 4.81 -16.81
CA ALA A 99 25.69 5.61 -16.58
C ALA A 99 26.98 4.87 -16.98
N GLU A 100 27.03 3.54 -16.80
CA GLU A 100 28.18 2.71 -17.23
C GLU A 100 28.16 2.42 -18.73
N HIS A 101 26.98 2.29 -19.34
CA HIS A 101 26.81 2.29 -20.79
C HIS A 101 26.36 3.67 -21.28
N ASP A 102 27.30 4.61 -21.36
CA ASP A 102 27.12 5.89 -22.06
C ASP A 102 27.58 5.76 -23.53
N PRO A 103 26.68 5.42 -24.48
CA PRO A 103 27.00 5.35 -25.90
C PRO A 103 27.19 6.74 -26.55
N PHE A 104 27.14 7.84 -25.80
CA PHE A 104 27.31 9.21 -26.33
C PHE A 104 28.67 9.83 -26.04
N LYS A 105 29.60 9.12 -25.38
CA LYS A 105 31.04 9.35 -25.64
C LYS A 105 31.38 8.81 -27.01
N VAL A 106 30.95 9.54 -28.04
CA VAL A 106 31.69 9.56 -29.30
C VAL A 106 33.10 10.01 -28.96
N GLU A 107 34.02 9.06 -28.96
CA GLU A 107 35.45 9.32 -29.13
C GLU A 107 35.55 10.28 -30.32
N GLY A 108 35.83 11.55 -30.02
CA GLY A 108 36.25 12.50 -31.02
C GLY A 108 37.63 12.11 -31.50
N VAL A 109 37.68 11.15 -32.42
CA VAL A 109 38.74 10.93 -33.42
C VAL A 109 38.08 10.38 -34.69
#